data_AF-A0A8S3T952-F1
#
_entry.id   AF-A0A8S3T952-F1
#
_cell.length_a   1.000
_cell.length_b   1.000
_cell.length_c   1.000
_cell.angle_alpha   90.00
_cell.angle_beta   90.00
_cell.angle_gamma   90.00
#
_symmetry.space_group_name_H-M   'P 1'
#
loop_
_entity.id
_entity.type
_entity.pdbx_description
1 polymer ?
#
loop_
_entity_poly.entity_id
_entity_poly.type
_entity_poly.pdbx_seq_one_letter_code
_entity_poly.pdbx_strand_id
1 'polypeptide(L)'
;MDSYFQRIEVESTEILASCWLWDFAGQKDFYATHQAFLSKCAVYLLVTDKLEASYVEKLWTDFDSAAEYVRFWFNSIHCYRPIDPVMSTTNFKIRRQLDPPVIVVCTNEDKVKVNTSSHKGIRENISSQAKLMNDWGKDCPLKWLLFQQVLGKLKETDVPISTTKALKKIARHKDIGITDDEEFVLCLQYYHDIGTIIYFDEETLRNYIILDPEWLVDAFRCLVSDKITDIISLSRDWKVLKERGELTGSLISLLFEKEPKLKFLENKEHLLEVMKRFDIVVNVANSDTLYMPCMMEACSFTAMQKVHG
;
A
#
# COMPACT_ATOMS: atom_id res chain seq x y z
N MET A 1 15.64 -7.14 -2.03
CA MET A 1 14.41 -7.06 -2.84
C MET A 1 14.14 -5.60 -2.76
N ASP A 2 14.59 -4.93 -3.81
CA ASP A 2 14.74 -3.50 -3.80
C ASP A 2 13.38 -3.03 -4.31
N SER A 3 12.56 -2.48 -3.42
CA SER A 3 11.36 -1.76 -3.84
C SER A 3 11.88 -0.57 -4.63
N TYR A 4 11.81 -0.63 -5.95
CA TYR A 4 12.28 0.45 -6.80
C TYR A 4 11.23 1.57 -6.77
N PHE A 5 11.35 2.44 -5.77
CA PHE A 5 10.67 3.72 -5.75
C PHE A 5 11.41 4.67 -6.69
N GLN A 6 10.82 4.90 -7.86
CA GLN A 6 11.36 5.87 -8.80
C GLN A 6 10.35 7.01 -8.96
N ARG A 7 10.72 8.19 -8.47
CA ARG A 7 10.07 9.43 -8.88
C ARG A 7 10.49 9.71 -10.32
N ILE A 8 9.52 9.78 -11.21
CA ILE A 8 9.74 10.15 -12.61
C ILE A 8 9.05 11.49 -12.83
N GLU A 9 9.84 12.52 -13.12
CA GLU A 9 9.33 13.80 -13.58
C GLU A 9 9.17 13.70 -15.11
N VAL A 10 7.94 13.81 -15.59
CA VAL A 10 7.68 13.88 -17.02
C VAL A 10 7.65 15.35 -17.41
N GLU A 11 8.75 15.84 -17.96
CA GLU A 11 8.80 17.17 -18.57
C GLU A 11 7.91 17.16 -19.83
N SER A 12 6.78 17.86 -19.75
CA SER A 12 6.04 18.31 -20.92
C SER A 12 6.08 19.83 -20.95
N THR A 13 6.20 20.41 -22.14
CA THR A 13 6.57 21.82 -22.37
C THR A 13 5.62 22.87 -21.78
N GLU A 14 4.48 22.49 -21.17
CA GLU A 14 3.55 23.42 -20.55
C GLU A 14 2.98 22.95 -19.19
N ILE A 15 3.17 21.69 -18.78
CA ILE A 15 2.72 21.15 -17.48
C ILE A 15 3.73 20.13 -16.97
N LEU A 16 4.33 20.38 -15.80
CA LEU A 16 5.12 19.39 -15.07
C LEU A 16 4.16 18.39 -14.42
N ALA A 17 4.06 17.19 -14.99
CA ALA A 17 3.39 16.08 -14.33
C ALA A 17 4.44 15.22 -13.62
N SER A 18 4.33 15.09 -12.31
CA SER A 18 5.15 14.19 -11.50
C SER A 18 4.37 12.91 -11.20
N CYS A 19 4.98 11.74 -11.39
CA CYS A 19 4.40 10.49 -10.93
C CYS A 19 5.37 9.72 -10.02
N TRP A 20 4.79 8.92 -9.14
CA TRP A 20 5.49 7.96 -8.29
C TRP A 20 5.20 6.57 -8.82
N LEU A 21 6.24 5.81 -9.13
CA LEU A 21 6.09 4.40 -9.53
C LEU A 21 6.31 3.51 -8.32
N TRP A 22 5.34 2.63 -8.08
CA TRP A 22 5.37 1.63 -7.02
C TRP A 22 5.47 0.24 -7.63
N ASP A 23 6.53 -0.48 -7.30
CA ASP A 23 6.70 -1.89 -7.69
C ASP A 23 6.47 -2.79 -6.47
N PHE A 24 5.41 -3.59 -6.55
CA PHE A 24 4.97 -4.50 -5.52
C PHE A 24 5.39 -5.96 -5.78
N ALA A 25 6.57 -6.17 -6.38
CA ALA A 25 7.44 -7.35 -6.24
C ALA A 25 6.85 -8.78 -6.47
N GLY A 26 5.57 -8.93 -6.81
CA GLY A 26 4.85 -10.15 -7.18
C GLY A 26 4.70 -11.25 -6.11
N GLN A 27 5.45 -11.20 -5.01
CA GLN A 27 5.51 -12.25 -3.99
C GLN A 27 4.22 -12.34 -3.17
N LYS A 28 3.62 -13.54 -3.13
CA LYS A 28 2.34 -13.81 -2.44
C LYS A 28 2.37 -13.44 -0.95
N ASP A 29 3.50 -13.62 -0.29
CA ASP A 29 3.66 -13.32 1.15
C ASP A 29 3.38 -11.84 1.46
N PHE A 30 3.74 -10.95 0.53
CA PHE A 30 3.57 -9.51 0.68
C PHE A 30 2.17 -9.02 0.31
N TYR A 31 1.28 -9.88 -0.19
CA TYR A 31 -0.04 -9.44 -0.70
C TYR A 31 -0.91 -8.79 0.39
N ALA A 32 -0.83 -9.28 1.63
CA ALA A 32 -1.52 -8.67 2.76
C ALA A 32 -1.06 -7.23 3.03
N THR A 33 0.20 -6.92 2.70
CA THR A 33 0.80 -5.60 2.96
C THR A 33 0.46 -4.56 1.90
N HIS A 34 0.19 -4.99 0.66
CA HIS A 34 -0.05 -4.08 -0.46
C HIS A 34 -1.29 -3.21 -0.27
N GLN A 35 -2.29 -3.69 0.46
CA GLN A 35 -3.50 -2.91 0.76
C GLN A 35 -3.18 -1.59 1.46
N ALA A 36 -2.10 -1.52 2.25
CA ALA A 36 -1.69 -0.30 2.94
C ALA A 36 -1.28 0.86 2.02
N PHE A 37 -1.01 0.55 0.76
CA PHE A 37 -0.48 1.48 -0.24
C PHE A 37 -1.43 1.66 -1.43
N LEU A 38 -2.62 1.06 -1.39
CA LEU A 38 -3.64 1.28 -2.40
C LEU A 38 -4.33 2.64 -2.15
N SER A 39 -4.66 3.33 -3.24
CA SER A 39 -5.28 4.64 -3.22
C SER A 39 -6.21 4.84 -4.42
N LYS A 40 -7.25 5.64 -4.22
CA LYS A 40 -8.14 6.15 -5.28
C LYS A 40 -7.43 7.08 -6.28
N CYS A 41 -6.33 7.70 -5.88
CA CYS A 41 -5.57 8.66 -6.69
C CYS A 41 -4.35 7.98 -7.36
N ALA A 42 -4.52 6.77 -7.89
CA ALA A 42 -3.48 6.03 -8.58
C ALA A 42 -3.99 5.45 -9.92
N VAL A 43 -3.04 5.18 -10.83
CA VAL A 43 -3.27 4.36 -12.03
C VAL A 43 -2.59 3.02 -11.79
N TYR A 44 -3.36 1.93 -11.86
CA TYR A 44 -2.86 0.59 -11.57
C TYR A 44 -2.46 -0.15 -12.85
N LEU A 45 -1.30 -0.81 -12.79
CA LEU A 45 -0.83 -1.71 -13.84
C LEU A 45 -0.85 -3.14 -13.30
N LEU A 46 -1.72 -4.00 -13.84
CA LEU A 46 -1.71 -5.43 -13.55
C LEU A 46 -0.96 -6.17 -14.65
N VAL A 47 0.27 -6.58 -14.36
CA VAL A 47 1.15 -7.28 -15.30
C VAL A 47 0.94 -8.79 -15.19
N THR A 48 0.70 -9.48 -16.30
CA THR A 48 0.52 -10.93 -16.37
C THR A 48 1.03 -11.51 -17.69
N ASP A 49 1.45 -12.77 -17.70
CA ASP A 49 2.02 -13.42 -18.90
C ASP A 49 0.94 -13.83 -19.92
N LYS A 50 -0.20 -14.36 -19.45
CA LYS A 50 -1.27 -14.89 -20.31
C LYS A 50 -2.66 -14.60 -19.75
N LEU A 51 -3.60 -14.19 -20.60
CA LEU A 51 -5.01 -14.04 -20.24
C LEU A 51 -5.84 -14.55 -21.43
N GLU A 52 -6.23 -15.84 -21.44
CA GLU A 52 -7.12 -16.35 -22.50
C GLU A 52 -8.59 -16.08 -22.16
N ALA A 53 -9.41 -15.83 -23.19
CA ALA A 53 -10.83 -15.53 -23.04
C ALA A 53 -11.69 -16.71 -22.55
N SER A 54 -11.16 -17.93 -22.56
CA SER A 54 -11.85 -19.20 -22.21
C SER A 54 -11.96 -19.47 -20.70
N TYR A 55 -11.36 -18.64 -19.83
CA TYR A 55 -11.20 -18.93 -18.39
C TYR A 55 -12.37 -18.52 -17.47
N VAL A 56 -13.43 -17.91 -18.01
CA VAL A 56 -14.59 -17.43 -17.23
C VAL A 56 -15.30 -18.56 -16.46
N GLU A 57 -15.20 -19.81 -16.93
CA GLU A 57 -15.90 -20.96 -16.34
C GLU A 57 -15.13 -21.72 -15.25
N LYS A 58 -13.85 -21.42 -15.00
CA LYS A 58 -12.97 -22.18 -14.07
C LYS A 58 -12.47 -21.37 -12.86
N LEU A 59 -13.27 -20.42 -12.39
CA LEU A 59 -12.97 -19.45 -11.33
C LEU A 59 -12.94 -20.01 -9.88
N TRP A 60 -12.92 -21.34 -9.68
CA TRP A 60 -13.21 -21.94 -8.37
C TRP A 60 -12.26 -23.03 -7.90
N THR A 61 -11.19 -23.35 -8.65
CA THR A 61 -10.43 -24.58 -8.35
C THR A 61 -8.95 -24.39 -8.02
N ASP A 62 -8.23 -23.35 -8.46
CA ASP A 62 -6.81 -23.16 -8.10
C ASP A 62 -6.33 -21.69 -8.22
N PHE A 63 -5.60 -21.20 -7.22
CA PHE A 63 -4.98 -19.85 -7.14
C PHE A 63 -3.85 -19.57 -8.17
N ASP A 64 -3.72 -20.42 -9.20
CA ASP A 64 -2.63 -20.39 -10.19
C ASP A 64 -3.08 -19.87 -11.57
N SER A 65 -4.28 -19.27 -11.67
CA SER A 65 -4.76 -18.67 -12.91
C SER A 65 -4.56 -17.14 -12.94
N ALA A 66 -4.12 -16.63 -14.10
CA ALA A 66 -4.01 -15.20 -14.34
C ALA A 66 -5.36 -14.45 -14.22
N ALA A 67 -6.48 -15.13 -14.50
CA ALA A 67 -7.82 -14.57 -14.38
C ALA A 67 -8.19 -14.31 -12.91
N GLU A 68 -7.89 -15.24 -12.00
CA GLU A 68 -8.10 -15.03 -10.56
C GLU A 68 -7.13 -13.99 -9.98
N TYR A 69 -5.86 -13.94 -10.42
CA TYR A 69 -4.93 -12.86 -10.06
C TYR A 69 -5.50 -11.48 -10.43
N VAL A 70 -5.94 -11.33 -11.68
CA VAL A 70 -6.54 -10.07 -12.14
C VAL A 70 -7.80 -9.76 -11.34
N ARG A 71 -8.69 -10.73 -11.12
CA ARG A 71 -9.91 -10.53 -10.33
C ARG A 71 -9.62 -10.13 -8.89
N PHE A 72 -8.66 -10.80 -8.24
CA PHE A 72 -8.24 -10.52 -6.86
C PHE A 72 -7.79 -9.07 -6.73
N TRP A 73 -6.81 -8.66 -7.53
CA TRP A 73 -6.29 -7.30 -7.46
C TRP A 73 -7.30 -6.26 -7.91
N PHE A 74 -8.09 -6.57 -8.93
CA PHE A 74 -9.16 -5.70 -9.39
C PHE A 74 -10.15 -5.42 -8.25
N ASN A 75 -10.61 -6.46 -7.53
CA ASN A 75 -11.50 -6.28 -6.39
C ASN A 75 -10.84 -5.47 -5.27
N SER A 76 -9.60 -5.83 -4.90
CA SER A 76 -8.84 -5.14 -3.85
C SER A 76 -8.64 -3.65 -4.14
N ILE A 77 -8.32 -3.29 -5.39
CA ILE A 77 -8.14 -1.91 -5.83
C ILE A 77 -9.46 -1.14 -5.75
N HIS A 78 -10.57 -1.73 -6.20
CA HIS A 78 -11.85 -1.04 -6.23
C HIS A 78 -12.56 -0.94 -4.87
N CYS A 79 -12.04 -1.60 -3.81
CA CYS A 79 -12.44 -1.31 -2.43
C CYS A 79 -12.15 0.15 -2.03
N TYR A 80 -11.17 0.79 -2.68
CA TYR A 80 -10.78 2.19 -2.43
C TYR A 80 -11.54 3.19 -3.31
N ARG A 81 -12.54 2.73 -4.07
CA ARG A 81 -13.33 3.62 -4.93
C ARG A 81 -13.99 4.73 -4.10
N PRO A 82 -13.95 6.01 -4.55
CA PRO A 82 -14.64 7.08 -3.85
C PRO A 82 -16.15 6.77 -3.76
N ILE A 83 -16.71 6.81 -2.55
CA ILE A 83 -18.16 6.76 -2.35
C ILE A 83 -18.69 8.14 -2.76
N ASP A 84 -19.27 8.23 -3.95
CA ASP A 84 -19.91 9.46 -4.41
C ASP A 84 -21.42 9.40 -4.08
N PRO A 85 -21.94 10.23 -3.16
CA PRO A 85 -23.34 10.20 -2.77
C PRO A 85 -24.30 10.55 -3.93
N VAL A 86 -23.81 11.17 -5.01
CA VAL A 86 -24.60 11.52 -6.20
C VAL A 86 -24.67 10.34 -7.20
N MET A 87 -23.94 9.24 -6.97
CA MET A 87 -23.95 8.04 -7.82
C MET A 87 -25.15 7.10 -7.59
N SER A 88 -26.25 7.60 -7.03
CA SER A 88 -27.52 6.86 -7.05
C SER A 88 -28.18 7.02 -8.43
N THR A 89 -28.08 5.98 -9.25
CA THR A 89 -28.97 5.58 -10.37
C THR A 89 -28.90 6.24 -11.74
N THR A 90 -28.40 7.48 -11.94
CA THR A 90 -28.46 8.13 -13.29
C THR A 90 -27.14 8.18 -14.06
N ASN A 91 -25.98 8.22 -13.39
CA ASN A 91 -24.67 8.43 -14.04
C ASN A 91 -23.85 7.17 -14.33
N PHE A 92 -24.33 5.97 -13.96
CA PHE A 92 -23.63 4.71 -14.27
C PHE A 92 -23.52 4.46 -15.78
N LYS A 93 -24.42 5.04 -16.58
CA LYS A 93 -24.36 5.00 -18.05
C LYS A 93 -23.36 5.99 -18.67
N ILE A 94 -22.95 7.03 -17.93
CA ILE A 94 -22.07 8.11 -18.43
C ILE A 94 -20.60 7.81 -18.10
N ARG A 95 -20.30 7.17 -16.97
CA ARG A 95 -18.96 6.60 -16.74
C ARG A 95 -18.90 5.17 -17.25
N ARG A 96 -18.32 4.97 -18.44
CA ARG A 96 -17.93 3.63 -18.94
C ARG A 96 -16.74 3.03 -18.18
N GLN A 97 -16.15 3.75 -17.23
CA GLN A 97 -14.89 3.41 -16.59
C GLN A 97 -15.00 3.42 -15.07
N LEU A 98 -14.32 2.46 -14.44
CA LEU A 98 -14.21 2.33 -13.00
C LEU A 98 -13.01 3.12 -12.48
N ASP A 99 -13.15 3.68 -11.28
CA ASP A 99 -12.11 4.40 -10.55
C ASP A 99 -11.65 3.58 -9.33
N PRO A 100 -10.35 3.50 -9.03
CA PRO A 100 -9.23 3.99 -9.84
C PRO A 100 -8.99 3.16 -11.11
N PRO A 101 -8.42 3.75 -12.19
CA PRO A 101 -8.22 3.04 -13.44
C PRO A 101 -7.22 1.88 -13.31
N VAL A 102 -7.58 0.73 -13.87
CA VAL A 102 -6.74 -0.48 -13.94
C VAL A 102 -6.42 -0.82 -15.39
N ILE A 103 -5.14 -0.85 -15.73
CA ILE A 103 -4.62 -1.26 -17.03
C ILE A 103 -4.02 -2.66 -16.88
N VAL A 104 -4.58 -3.64 -17.60
CA VAL A 104 -4.01 -4.99 -17.65
C VAL A 104 -2.96 -5.02 -18.75
N VAL A 105 -1.72 -5.36 -18.37
CA VAL A 105 -0.58 -5.46 -19.26
C VAL A 105 -0.24 -6.93 -19.44
N CYS A 106 -0.59 -7.49 -20.59
CA CYS A 106 -0.26 -8.87 -20.94
C CYS A 106 1.09 -8.90 -21.67
N THR A 107 2.14 -9.44 -21.05
CA THR A 107 3.47 -9.56 -21.65
C THR A 107 3.90 -11.02 -21.68
N ASN A 108 3.79 -11.69 -22.82
CA ASN A 108 4.55 -12.91 -23.06
C ASN A 108 5.97 -12.48 -23.41
N GLU A 109 6.95 -12.74 -22.54
CA GLU A 109 8.36 -13.07 -22.84
C GLU A 109 9.31 -12.51 -21.78
N ASP A 110 10.16 -13.40 -21.25
CA ASP A 110 11.47 -13.14 -20.63
C ASP A 110 12.48 -12.47 -21.61
N LYS A 111 11.98 -11.88 -22.69
CA LYS A 111 12.68 -11.23 -23.80
C LYS A 111 11.84 -10.04 -24.24
N VAL A 112 11.86 -8.96 -23.47
CA VAL A 112 11.44 -7.66 -24.02
C VAL A 112 12.42 -7.29 -25.14
N LYS A 113 12.10 -7.67 -26.38
CA LYS A 113 12.70 -7.00 -27.54
C LYS A 113 12.24 -5.56 -27.44
N VAL A 114 13.19 -4.64 -27.29
CA VAL A 114 12.96 -3.20 -27.18
C VAL A 114 12.31 -2.68 -28.46
N ASN A 115 11.02 -2.93 -28.63
CA ASN A 115 10.16 -2.30 -29.62
C ASN A 115 9.56 -1.07 -28.93
N THR A 116 10.19 0.07 -29.18
CA THR A 116 9.82 1.40 -28.65
C THR A 116 8.36 1.78 -28.89
N SER A 117 7.70 1.19 -29.89
CA SER A 117 6.28 1.42 -30.21
C SER A 117 5.30 0.85 -29.17
N SER A 118 5.60 -0.29 -28.53
CA SER A 118 4.69 -0.90 -27.54
C SER A 118 4.73 -0.18 -26.18
N HIS A 119 5.92 0.27 -25.75
CA HIS A 119 6.08 1.03 -24.50
C HIS A 119 5.51 2.46 -24.60
N LYS A 120 5.57 3.07 -25.79
CA LYS A 120 4.95 4.37 -26.05
C LYS A 120 3.42 4.28 -25.85
N GLY A 121 2.80 3.20 -26.32
CA GLY A 121 1.36 2.96 -26.13
C GLY A 121 0.97 2.86 -24.65
N ILE A 122 1.77 2.19 -23.80
CA ILE A 122 1.50 2.09 -22.36
C ILE A 122 1.60 3.48 -21.70
N ARG A 123 2.64 4.24 -22.00
CA ARG A 123 2.82 5.60 -21.44
C ARG A 123 1.68 6.55 -21.84
N GLU A 124 1.29 6.52 -23.11
CA GLU A 124 0.17 7.31 -23.61
C GLU A 124 -1.15 6.90 -22.95
N ASN A 125 -1.36 5.59 -22.73
CA ASN A 125 -2.54 5.10 -22.03
C ASN A 125 -2.53 5.53 -20.55
N ILE A 126 -1.41 5.39 -19.83
CA ILE A 126 -1.30 5.89 -18.45
C ILE A 126 -1.63 7.38 -18.39
N SER A 127 -1.07 8.17 -19.31
CA SER A 127 -1.34 9.62 -19.38
C SER A 127 -2.81 9.93 -19.69
N SER A 128 -3.44 9.18 -20.59
CA SER A 128 -4.86 9.37 -20.92
C SER A 128 -5.77 8.98 -19.75
N GLN A 129 -5.46 7.88 -19.04
CA GLN A 129 -6.19 7.48 -17.84
C GLN A 129 -6.04 8.49 -16.71
N ALA A 130 -4.82 8.96 -16.45
CA ALA A 130 -4.56 9.96 -15.43
C ALA A 130 -5.37 11.25 -15.66
N LYS A 131 -5.46 11.71 -16.91
CA LYS A 131 -6.25 12.89 -17.29
C LYS A 131 -7.77 12.74 -17.10
N LEU A 132 -8.27 11.51 -17.05
CA LEU A 132 -9.69 11.21 -16.81
C LEU A 132 -10.04 11.12 -15.32
N MET A 133 -9.05 11.01 -14.44
CA MET A 133 -9.27 10.91 -13.01
C MET A 133 -9.85 12.20 -12.46
N ASN A 134 -10.73 12.06 -11.45
CA ASN A 134 -11.42 13.19 -10.83
C ASN A 134 -10.51 14.26 -10.27
N ASP A 135 -9.33 13.87 -9.81
CA ASP A 135 -8.40 14.75 -9.10
C ASP A 135 -7.41 15.43 -10.05
N TRP A 136 -7.41 15.08 -11.34
CA TRP A 136 -6.52 15.68 -12.32
C TRP A 136 -6.90 17.13 -12.62
N GLY A 137 -5.91 18.03 -12.58
CA GLY A 137 -6.09 19.44 -12.92
C GLY A 137 -6.84 20.28 -11.87
N LYS A 138 -7.11 19.72 -10.68
CA LYS A 138 -7.63 20.50 -9.55
C LYS A 138 -6.56 21.46 -9.02
N ASP A 139 -6.98 22.65 -8.63
CA ASP A 139 -6.11 23.63 -8.00
C ASP A 139 -5.61 23.11 -6.63
N CYS A 140 -4.29 23.11 -6.45
CA CYS A 140 -3.65 22.78 -5.19
C CYS A 140 -3.25 24.09 -4.48
N PRO A 141 -3.67 24.33 -3.22
CA PRO A 141 -3.25 25.51 -2.49
C PRO A 141 -1.73 25.63 -2.37
N LEU A 142 -1.18 26.81 -2.64
CA LEU A 142 0.27 27.06 -2.55
C LEU A 142 0.85 26.70 -1.18
N LYS A 143 0.08 26.92 -0.11
CA LYS A 143 0.44 26.56 1.27
C LYS A 143 0.71 25.06 1.42
N TRP A 144 -0.05 24.22 0.71
CA TRP A 144 0.15 22.78 0.72
C TRP A 144 1.43 22.42 -0.03
N LEU A 145 1.76 23.08 -1.13
CA LEU A 145 3.05 22.86 -1.80
C LEU A 145 4.24 23.25 -0.91
N LEU A 146 4.15 24.39 -0.22
CA LEU A 146 5.19 24.84 0.73
C LEU A 146 5.35 23.85 1.89
N PHE A 147 4.24 23.35 2.44
CA PHE A 147 4.28 22.36 3.50
C PHE A 147 4.89 21.04 3.02
N GLN A 148 4.53 20.58 1.82
CA GLN A 148 5.10 19.36 1.21
C GLN A 148 6.62 19.45 1.05
N GLN A 149 7.16 20.62 0.69
CA GLN A 149 8.62 20.82 0.63
C GLN A 149 9.29 20.65 1.99
N VAL A 150 8.63 21.08 3.08
CA VAL A 150 9.13 20.87 4.44
C VAL A 150 9.05 19.40 4.83
N LEU A 151 7.96 18.71 4.49
CA LEU A 151 7.82 17.26 4.73
C LEU A 151 8.91 16.46 3.99
N GLY A 152 9.24 16.85 2.74
CA GLY A 152 10.32 16.23 1.97
C GLY A 152 11.67 16.28 2.69
N LYS A 153 12.00 17.40 3.33
CA LYS A 153 13.24 17.54 4.14
C LYS A 153 13.20 16.74 5.43
N LEU A 154 12.02 16.56 6.02
CA LEU A 154 11.85 15.75 7.23
C LEU A 154 11.93 14.24 6.91
N LYS A 155 11.52 13.82 5.70
CA LYS A 155 11.68 12.45 5.21
C LYS A 155 13.16 12.03 5.09
N GLU A 156 14.08 12.96 4.86
CA GLU A 156 15.52 12.66 4.77
C GLU A 156 16.18 12.28 6.11
N THR A 157 15.41 12.24 7.20
CA THR A 157 15.90 11.77 8.52
C THR A 157 15.84 10.25 8.63
N ASP A 158 16.64 9.66 9.53
CA ASP A 158 16.68 8.19 9.74
C ASP A 158 15.33 7.59 10.19
N VAL A 159 14.41 8.42 10.69
CA VAL A 159 13.12 7.99 11.28
C VAL A 159 12.00 8.88 10.71
N PRO A 160 11.47 8.56 9.53
CA PRO A 160 10.50 9.37 8.82
C PRO A 160 9.07 9.16 9.36
N ILE A 161 8.87 9.36 10.66
CA ILE A 161 7.57 9.38 11.33
C ILE A 161 7.51 10.59 12.27
N SER A 162 6.36 11.24 12.34
CA SER A 162 6.16 12.41 13.20
C SER A 162 4.78 12.43 13.82
N THR A 163 4.64 13.18 14.91
CA THR A 163 3.33 13.39 15.53
C THR A 163 2.55 14.46 14.78
N THR A 164 1.22 14.29 14.68
CA THR A 164 0.35 15.33 14.11
C THR A 164 0.52 16.66 14.84
N LYS A 165 0.73 16.64 16.16
CA LYS A 165 0.97 17.85 16.96
C LYS A 165 2.24 18.60 16.52
N ALA A 166 3.34 17.90 16.26
CA ALA A 166 4.58 18.51 15.79
C ALA A 166 4.41 19.10 14.39
N LEU A 167 3.83 18.32 13.46
CA LEU A 167 3.60 18.78 12.09
C LEU A 167 2.61 19.94 12.02
N LYS A 168 1.57 19.93 12.86
CA LYS A 168 0.61 21.03 12.96
C LYS A 168 1.26 22.34 13.41
N LYS A 169 2.24 22.28 14.32
CA LYS A 169 3.03 23.45 14.70
C LYS A 169 3.85 24.00 13.53
N ILE A 170 4.40 23.12 12.70
CA ILE A 170 5.16 23.48 11.49
C ILE A 170 4.21 24.10 10.45
N ALA A 171 3.08 23.46 10.17
CA ALA A 171 2.08 23.92 9.21
C ALA A 171 1.52 25.32 9.53
N ARG A 172 1.39 25.63 10.83
CA ARG A 172 0.97 26.95 11.34
C ARG A 172 2.06 28.02 11.28
N HIS A 173 3.30 27.68 10.94
CA HIS A 173 4.37 28.66 10.81
C HIS A 173 4.00 29.70 9.74
N LYS A 174 4.45 30.95 9.93
CA LYS A 174 4.08 32.09 9.06
C LYS A 174 4.44 31.87 7.59
N ASP A 175 5.52 31.12 7.34
CA ASP A 175 5.99 30.82 5.99
C ASP A 175 5.09 29.82 5.25
N ILE A 176 4.29 29.02 5.96
CA ILE A 176 3.36 28.04 5.38
C ILE A 176 1.91 28.55 5.47
N GLY A 177 1.47 28.93 6.67
CA GLY A 177 0.19 29.59 6.90
C GLY A 177 -1.06 28.69 6.86
N ILE A 178 -0.92 27.38 7.14
CA ILE A 178 -2.07 26.47 7.35
C ILE A 178 -2.48 26.62 8.82
N THR A 179 -3.42 27.54 9.07
CA THR A 179 -3.86 27.90 10.42
C THR A 179 -5.09 27.16 10.88
N ASP A 180 -5.94 26.79 9.91
CA ASP A 180 -7.19 26.08 10.16
C ASP A 180 -6.95 24.57 10.34
N ASP A 181 -7.71 23.98 11.25
CA ASP A 181 -7.53 22.57 11.63
C ASP A 181 -8.15 21.63 10.61
N GLU A 182 -9.27 22.02 10.00
CA GLU A 182 -9.91 21.24 8.94
C GLU A 182 -9.06 21.29 7.66
N GLU A 183 -8.52 22.46 7.30
CA GLU A 183 -7.55 22.62 6.21
C GLU A 183 -6.31 21.73 6.41
N PHE A 184 -5.79 21.63 7.63
CA PHE A 184 -4.66 20.76 7.94
C PHE A 184 -4.98 19.29 7.73
N VAL A 185 -6.14 18.81 8.20
CA VAL A 185 -6.56 17.42 8.01
C VAL A 185 -6.80 17.11 6.53
N LEU A 186 -7.46 18.02 5.79
CA LEU A 186 -7.66 17.88 4.34
C LEU A 186 -6.33 17.82 3.58
N CYS A 187 -5.35 18.62 3.99
CA CYS A 187 -4.00 18.63 3.43
C CYS A 187 -3.29 17.29 3.65
N LEU A 188 -3.36 16.72 4.86
CA LEU A 188 -2.81 15.40 5.16
C LEU A 188 -3.52 14.29 4.38
N GLN A 189 -4.85 14.35 4.28
CA GLN A 189 -5.63 13.39 3.50
C GLN A 189 -5.24 13.44 2.03
N TYR A 190 -5.03 14.64 1.48
CA TYR A 190 -4.53 14.81 0.11
C TYR A 190 -3.17 14.13 -0.09
N TYR A 191 -2.21 14.32 0.82
CA TYR A 191 -0.90 13.67 0.75
C TYR A 191 -0.98 12.15 0.88
N HIS A 192 -1.88 11.65 1.74
CA HIS A 192 -2.14 10.22 1.85
C HIS A 192 -2.73 9.66 0.56
N ASP A 193 -3.70 10.35 -0.02
CA ASP A 193 -4.36 9.94 -1.26
C ASP A 193 -3.34 9.90 -2.42
N ILE A 194 -2.42 10.87 -2.55
CA ILE A 194 -1.37 10.82 -3.59
C ILE A 194 -0.20 9.87 -3.25
N GLY A 195 -0.20 9.26 -2.08
CA GLY A 195 0.81 8.30 -1.63
C GLY A 195 2.15 8.92 -1.22
N THR A 196 2.21 10.21 -0.87
CA THR A 196 3.45 10.82 -0.38
C THR A 196 3.67 10.59 1.11
N ILE A 197 2.61 10.37 1.88
CA ILE A 197 2.65 10.01 3.30
C ILE A 197 1.62 8.91 3.60
N ILE A 198 1.68 8.32 4.80
CA ILE A 198 0.60 7.47 5.32
C ILE A 198 -0.02 8.17 6.54
N TYR A 199 -1.33 8.45 6.43
CA TYR A 199 -2.12 9.09 7.48
C TYR A 199 -3.53 8.48 7.52
N PHE A 200 -4.02 8.20 8.72
CA PHE A 200 -5.38 7.70 8.93
C PHE A 200 -6.08 8.59 9.95
N ASP A 201 -7.23 9.16 9.56
CA ASP A 201 -8.02 10.01 10.44
C ASP A 201 -8.92 9.20 11.38
N GLU A 202 -8.28 8.39 12.22
CA GLU A 202 -8.93 7.44 13.13
C GLU A 202 -8.41 7.62 14.55
N GLU A 203 -9.23 7.30 15.55
CA GLU A 203 -8.95 7.59 16.96
C GLU A 203 -7.59 7.04 17.41
N THR A 204 -7.25 5.82 17.01
CA THR A 204 -5.99 5.14 17.38
C THR A 204 -4.78 5.55 16.52
N LEU A 205 -5.01 6.10 15.32
CA LEU A 205 -3.96 6.31 14.32
C LEU A 205 -3.64 7.78 14.03
N ARG A 206 -4.59 8.71 14.24
CA ARG A 206 -4.46 10.12 13.84
C ARG A 206 -3.34 10.90 14.54
N ASN A 207 -2.76 10.35 15.60
CA ASN A 207 -1.73 11.02 16.39
C ASN A 207 -0.34 10.98 15.73
N TYR A 208 -0.14 10.07 14.76
CA TYR A 208 1.12 9.87 14.07
C TYR A 208 0.92 9.88 12.56
N ILE A 209 1.96 10.31 11.86
CA ILE A 209 2.02 10.38 10.41
C ILE A 209 3.34 9.78 9.99
N ILE A 210 3.28 8.78 9.12
CA ILE A 210 4.46 8.20 8.49
C ILE A 210 4.77 9.07 7.27
N LEU A 211 5.89 9.78 7.34
CA LEU A 211 6.36 10.73 6.32
C LEU A 211 6.95 10.04 5.10
N ASP A 212 7.37 8.78 5.27
CA ASP A 212 7.90 7.97 4.19
C ASP A 212 7.22 6.60 4.14
N PRO A 213 6.41 6.32 3.13
CA PRO A 213 5.82 5.01 2.96
C PRO A 213 6.85 3.87 2.80
N GLU A 214 8.06 4.16 2.31
CA GLU A 214 9.14 3.16 2.20
C GLU A 214 9.54 2.60 3.58
N TRP A 215 9.57 3.46 4.60
CA TRP A 215 9.84 3.05 5.97
C TRP A 215 8.78 2.08 6.50
N LEU A 216 7.51 2.25 6.10
CA LEU A 216 6.45 1.31 6.44
C LEU A 216 6.61 -0.03 5.68
N VAL A 217 7.03 0.01 4.42
CA VAL A 217 7.36 -1.21 3.64
C VAL A 217 8.46 -2.00 4.35
N ASP A 218 9.51 -1.34 4.82
CA ASP A 218 10.59 -1.98 5.57
C ASP A 218 10.11 -2.58 6.91
N ALA A 219 9.19 -1.90 7.60
CA ALA A 219 8.56 -2.44 8.81
C ALA A 219 7.76 -3.72 8.52
N PHE A 220 6.95 -3.73 7.46
CA PHE A 220 6.21 -4.93 7.04
C PHE A 220 7.16 -6.05 6.60
N ARG A 221 8.25 -5.72 5.91
CA ARG A 221 9.27 -6.68 5.47
C ARG A 221 9.92 -7.40 6.66
N CYS A 222 10.08 -6.73 7.80
CA CYS A 222 10.61 -7.37 9.00
C CYS A 222 9.70 -8.49 9.53
N LEU A 223 8.38 -8.42 9.29
CA LEU A 223 7.42 -9.40 9.80
C LEU A 223 7.09 -10.50 8.77
N VAL A 224 6.97 -10.12 7.51
CA VAL A 224 6.46 -10.99 6.44
C VAL A 224 7.58 -11.76 5.73
N SER A 225 8.80 -11.23 5.69
CA SER A 225 9.85 -11.80 4.84
C SER A 225 10.45 -13.08 5.42
N ASP A 226 10.59 -14.12 4.59
CA ASP A 226 11.32 -15.35 4.94
C ASP A 226 12.84 -15.15 5.06
N LYS A 227 13.38 -13.95 4.76
CA LYS A 227 14.78 -13.59 5.02
C LYS A 227 15.01 -13.23 6.50
N ILE A 228 14.43 -14.04 7.36
CA ILE A 228 14.65 -13.99 8.79
C ILE A 228 15.94 -14.77 9.06
N THR A 229 16.82 -14.20 9.87
CA THR A 229 18.14 -14.77 10.12
C THR A 229 17.99 -16.17 10.72
N ASP A 230 18.96 -17.05 10.43
CA ASP A 230 18.95 -18.44 10.93
C ASP A 230 18.77 -18.52 12.45
N ILE A 231 19.20 -17.48 13.19
CA ILE A 231 19.04 -17.40 14.64
C ILE A 231 17.58 -17.20 15.05
N ILE A 232 16.85 -16.34 14.34
CA ILE A 232 15.44 -16.07 14.64
C ILE A 232 14.58 -17.25 14.19
N SER A 233 14.91 -17.89 13.07
CA SER A 233 14.18 -19.07 12.60
C SER A 233 14.29 -20.27 13.56
N LEU A 234 15.38 -20.32 14.36
CA LEU A 234 15.56 -21.30 15.43
C LEU A 234 14.82 -20.95 16.73
N SER A 235 14.30 -19.72 16.87
CA SER A 235 13.60 -19.29 18.08
C SER A 235 12.29 -20.08 18.27
N ARG A 236 11.92 -20.30 19.54
CA ARG A 236 10.63 -20.93 19.87
C ARG A 236 9.46 -20.12 19.33
N ASP A 237 9.58 -18.80 19.40
CA ASP A 237 8.51 -17.88 19.00
C ASP A 237 8.27 -17.90 17.49
N TRP A 238 9.32 -18.07 16.68
CA TRP A 238 9.17 -18.23 15.23
C TRP A 238 8.41 -19.50 14.85
N LYS A 239 8.69 -20.61 15.55
CA LYS A 239 7.94 -21.86 15.36
C LYS A 239 6.47 -21.69 15.74
N VAL A 240 6.19 -21.00 16.84
CA VAL A 240 4.83 -20.67 17.27
C VAL A 240 4.10 -19.83 16.22
N LEU A 241 4.78 -18.86 15.60
CA LEU A 241 4.21 -18.07 14.51
C LEU A 241 3.88 -18.92 13.28
N LYS A 242 4.78 -19.77 12.81
CA LYS A 242 4.53 -20.59 11.60
C LYS A 242 3.50 -21.70 11.84
N GLU A 243 3.52 -22.34 13.01
CA GLU A 243 2.60 -23.45 13.34
C GLU A 243 1.20 -22.98 13.79
N ARG A 244 1.12 -21.87 14.55
CA ARG A 244 -0.12 -21.41 15.19
C ARG A 244 -0.59 -20.05 14.71
N GLY A 245 0.23 -19.32 13.96
CA GLY A 245 -0.04 -17.94 13.57
C GLY A 245 0.16 -16.93 14.70
N GLU A 246 0.61 -17.36 15.88
CA GLU A 246 0.68 -16.50 17.06
C GLU A 246 1.96 -15.64 17.04
N LEU A 247 1.77 -14.32 17.06
CA LEU A 247 2.82 -13.31 17.01
C LEU A 247 3.12 -12.82 18.44
N THR A 248 4.18 -13.35 19.03
CA THR A 248 4.56 -12.98 20.40
C THR A 248 5.19 -11.58 20.47
N GLY A 249 4.99 -10.90 21.61
CA GLY A 249 5.60 -9.59 21.86
C GLY A 249 7.13 -9.58 21.77
N SER A 250 7.77 -10.69 22.18
CA SER A 250 9.21 -10.92 22.10
C SER A 250 9.69 -11.07 20.66
N LEU A 251 8.95 -11.79 19.82
CA LEU A 251 9.28 -11.93 18.40
C LEU A 251 9.20 -10.59 17.67
N ILE A 252 8.18 -9.77 17.94
CA ILE A 252 8.07 -8.42 17.35
C ILE A 252 9.30 -7.59 17.70
N SER A 253 9.70 -7.58 18.98
CA SER A 253 10.88 -6.83 19.42
C SER A 253 12.15 -7.31 18.71
N LEU A 254 12.34 -8.63 18.63
CA LEU A 254 13.47 -9.26 17.95
C LEU A 254 13.53 -8.91 16.45
N LEU A 255 12.37 -8.91 15.77
CA LEU A 255 12.28 -8.59 14.34
C LEU A 255 12.55 -7.11 14.08
N PHE A 256 12.05 -6.22 14.93
CA PHE A 256 12.28 -4.78 14.83
C PHE A 256 13.71 -4.37 15.20
N GLU A 257 14.38 -5.11 16.09
CA GLU A 257 15.79 -4.88 16.44
C GLU A 257 16.77 -5.23 15.31
N LYS A 258 16.33 -5.94 14.27
CA LYS A 258 17.15 -6.24 13.09
C LYS A 258 17.59 -4.99 12.34
N GLU A 259 16.75 -3.94 12.35
CA GLU A 259 16.99 -2.68 11.66
C GLU A 259 17.06 -1.53 12.67
N PRO A 260 18.10 -1.48 13.53
CA PRO A 260 18.16 -0.54 14.65
C PRO A 260 18.20 0.92 14.20
N LYS A 261 18.65 1.19 12.96
CA LYS A 261 18.66 2.53 12.36
C LYS A 261 17.25 3.07 12.12
N LEU A 262 16.29 2.21 11.82
CA LEU A 262 14.92 2.60 11.45
C LEU A 262 14.01 2.78 12.67
N LYS A 263 14.47 2.40 13.87
CA LYS A 263 13.79 2.62 15.16
C LYS A 263 12.34 2.15 15.21
N PHE A 264 12.04 1.00 14.61
CA PHE A 264 10.69 0.42 14.63
C PHE A 264 10.20 0.12 16.05
N LEU A 265 11.10 -0.28 16.96
CA LEU A 265 10.73 -0.60 18.35
C LEU A 265 10.17 0.61 19.11
N GLU A 266 10.71 1.81 18.88
CA GLU A 266 10.22 3.06 19.50
C GLU A 266 8.81 3.42 19.02
N ASN A 267 8.43 2.97 17.83
CA ASN A 267 7.15 3.25 17.18
C ASN A 267 6.25 2.00 17.08
N LYS A 268 6.55 0.96 17.89
CA LYS A 268 5.91 -0.36 17.82
C LYS A 268 4.39 -0.29 17.94
N GLU A 269 3.88 0.50 18.89
CA GLU A 269 2.43 0.60 19.13
C GLU A 269 1.70 1.14 17.89
N HIS A 270 2.20 2.23 17.30
CA HIS A 270 1.60 2.80 16.10
C HIS A 270 1.70 1.85 14.91
N LEU A 271 2.85 1.19 14.70
CA LEU A 271 3.02 0.21 13.64
C LEU A 271 2.05 -0.97 13.78
N LEU A 272 1.83 -1.47 15.00
CA LEU A 272 0.86 -2.54 15.24
C LEU A 272 -0.57 -2.11 14.95
N GLU A 273 -0.96 -0.89 15.31
CA GLU A 273 -2.29 -0.36 14.96
C GLU A 273 -2.46 -0.21 13.43
N VAL A 274 -1.42 0.21 12.71
CA VAL A 274 -1.43 0.24 11.24
C VAL A 274 -1.57 -1.17 10.68
N MET A 275 -0.85 -2.15 11.22
CA MET A 275 -0.96 -3.56 10.79
C MET A 275 -2.33 -4.16 11.06
N LYS A 276 -2.96 -3.80 12.19
CA LYS A 276 -4.33 -4.21 12.52
C LYS A 276 -5.35 -3.64 11.57
N ARG A 277 -5.20 -2.36 11.21
CA ARG A 277 -6.05 -1.70 10.22
C ARG A 277 -6.10 -2.45 8.88
N PHE A 278 -5.00 -3.06 8.47
CA PHE A 278 -4.90 -3.79 7.20
C PHE A 278 -5.03 -5.32 7.37
N ASP A 279 -5.52 -5.78 8.52
CA ASP A 279 -5.70 -7.20 8.84
C ASP A 279 -4.42 -8.06 8.67
N ILE A 280 -3.25 -7.43 8.68
CA ILE A 280 -1.95 -8.11 8.67
C ILE A 280 -1.76 -8.81 10.01
N VAL A 281 -2.10 -8.11 11.09
CA VAL A 281 -2.10 -8.62 12.46
C VAL A 281 -3.49 -8.49 13.04
N VAL A 282 -4.00 -9.53 13.70
CA VAL A 282 -5.34 -9.54 14.29
C VAL A 282 -5.27 -9.91 15.77
N ASN A 283 -6.18 -9.36 16.56
CA ASN A 283 -6.37 -9.75 17.95
C ASN A 283 -7.55 -10.72 18.05
N VAL A 284 -7.41 -11.75 18.88
CA VAL A 284 -8.58 -12.56 19.28
C VAL A 284 -9.39 -11.76 20.28
N ALA A 285 -10.72 -11.78 20.13
CA ALA A 285 -11.62 -11.10 21.05
C ALA A 285 -11.33 -11.51 22.50
N ASN A 286 -11.12 -10.52 23.37
CA ASN A 286 -10.79 -10.70 24.79
C ASN A 286 -9.39 -11.30 25.09
N SER A 287 -8.45 -11.21 24.15
CA SER A 287 -7.05 -11.54 24.38
C SER A 287 -6.11 -10.45 23.85
N ASP A 288 -4.98 -10.26 24.53
CA ASP A 288 -3.85 -9.45 24.04
C ASP A 288 -2.97 -10.24 23.05
N THR A 289 -3.31 -11.50 22.77
CA THR A 289 -2.60 -12.34 21.81
C THR A 289 -2.83 -11.84 20.39
N LEU A 290 -1.71 -11.54 19.71
CA LEU A 290 -1.66 -11.14 18.31
C LEU A 290 -1.50 -12.37 17.43
N TYR A 291 -2.19 -12.39 16.31
CA TYR A 291 -2.06 -13.41 15.28
C TYR A 291 -1.74 -12.77 13.93
N MET A 292 -0.99 -13.49 13.10
CA MET A 292 -0.64 -13.08 11.74
C MET A 292 -1.10 -14.18 10.75
N PRO A 293 -2.37 -14.13 10.29
CA PRO A 293 -2.98 -15.22 9.54
C PRO A 293 -2.22 -15.59 8.26
N CYS A 294 -1.62 -14.59 7.59
CA CYS A 294 -0.85 -14.81 6.37
C CYS A 294 0.44 -15.62 6.57
N MET A 295 0.92 -15.77 7.80
CA MET A 295 2.14 -16.52 8.12
C MET A 295 1.85 -17.96 8.56
N MET A 296 0.58 -18.33 8.74
CA MET A 296 0.21 -19.70 9.07
C MET A 296 0.53 -20.59 7.89
N GLU A 297 1.29 -21.67 8.12
CA GLU A 297 1.39 -22.73 7.12
C GLU A 297 -0.03 -23.23 6.82
N ALA A 298 -0.37 -23.32 5.53
CA ALA A 298 -1.68 -23.79 5.11
C ALA A 298 -1.92 -25.18 5.71
N CYS A 299 -2.69 -25.22 6.80
CA CYS A 299 -3.28 -26.46 7.26
C CYS A 299 -4.17 -26.91 6.11
N SER A 300 -3.73 -27.93 5.38
CA SER A 300 -4.60 -28.57 4.38
C SER A 300 -5.94 -28.81 5.04
N PHE A 301 -7.03 -28.33 4.44
CA PHE A 301 -8.38 -28.53 4.98
C PHE A 301 -8.65 -30.03 5.25
N THR A 302 -7.95 -30.89 4.52
CA THR A 302 -7.82 -32.35 4.68
C THR A 302 -7.24 -32.82 6.02
N ALA A 303 -6.34 -32.07 6.65
CA ALA A 303 -5.79 -32.38 7.96
C ALA A 303 -6.79 -32.12 9.09
N MET A 304 -7.63 -31.08 8.98
CA MET A 304 -8.68 -30.79 9.97
C MET A 304 -9.84 -31.80 9.93
N GLN A 305 -10.16 -32.37 8.75
CA GLN A 305 -11.19 -33.42 8.64
C GLN A 305 -10.79 -34.75 9.29
N LYS A 306 -9.50 -35.07 9.41
CA LYS A 306 -9.03 -36.32 10.05
C LYS A 306 -9.06 -36.30 11.57
N VAL A 307 -9.26 -35.14 12.20
CA VAL A 307 -9.33 -35.01 13.66
C VAL A 307 -10.76 -35.18 14.18
N HIS A 308 -11.76 -35.21 13.29
CA HIS A 308 -13.19 -35.39 13.63
C HIS A 308 -13.84 -36.59 12.90
N GLY A 309 -13.04 -37.56 12.46
CA GLY A 309 -13.50 -38.82 11.86
C GLY A 309 -13.27 -40.00 12.80
#